data_AF-A0A4Y1RXM1-F1
#
_entry.id   AF-A0A4Y1RXM1-F1
#
_cell.length_a   1.000
_cell.length_b   1.000
_cell.length_c   1.000
_cell.angle_alpha   90.00
_cell.angle_beta   90.00
_cell.angle_gamma   90.00
#
_symmetry.space_group_name_H-M   'P 1'
#
loop_
_entity.id
_entity.type
_entity.pdbx_description
1 polymer ?
#
loop_
_entity_poly.entity_id
_entity_poly.type
_entity_poly.pdbx_seq_one_letter_code
_entity_poly.pdbx_strand_id
1 'polypeptide(L)' 'MYKAAGMELEANRVRNMISEAGMKKKPGSSVIELNGVAEEFLIGDVCHPQAEEIVNMLDSLCKMVNLEG' A
#
# COMPACT_ATOMS: atom_id res chain seq x y z
N MET A 1 6.43 -15.00 4.55
CA MET A 1 7.13 -16.15 3.95
C MET A 1 8.65 -15.96 3.95
N TYR A 2 9.25 -15.14 3.07
CA TYR A 2 10.71 -14.99 2.97
C TYR A 2 11.40 -14.45 4.25
N LYS A 3 10.82 -13.45 4.91
CA LYS A 3 11.35 -12.91 6.18
C LYS A 3 11.37 -13.97 7.29
N ALA A 4 10.28 -14.72 7.45
CA ALA A 4 10.19 -15.80 8.43
C ALA A 4 11.15 -16.97 8.13
N ALA A 5 11.59 -17.12 6.87
CA ALA A 5 12.57 -18.11 6.45
C ALA A 5 14.03 -17.60 6.47
N GLY A 6 14.28 -16.36 6.94
CA GLY A 6 15.62 -15.76 6.97
C GLY A 6 16.17 -15.32 5.61
N MET A 7 15.37 -15.37 4.54
CA MET A 7 15.79 -15.09 3.15
C MET A 7 15.48 -13.65 2.72
N GLU A 8 15.43 -12.71 3.67
CA GLU A 8 15.03 -11.33 3.39
C GLU A 8 16.04 -10.60 2.49
N LEU A 9 17.34 -10.85 2.69
CA LEU A 9 18.42 -10.27 1.90
C LEU A 9 18.37 -10.74 0.44
N GLU A 10 18.20 -12.05 0.21
CA GLU A 10 18.09 -12.64 -1.12
C GLU A 10 16.85 -12.12 -1.85
N ALA A 11 15.71 -12.03 -1.14
CA ALA A 11 14.50 -11.47 -1.69
C ALA A 11 14.66 -9.98 -2.06
N ASN A 12 15.38 -9.20 -1.25
CA ASN A 12 15.72 -7.81 -1.57
C ASN A 12 16.61 -7.73 -2.82
N ARG A 13 17.65 -8.57 -2.90
CA ARG A 13 18.56 -8.61 -4.06
C ARG A 13 17.82 -8.87 -5.37
N VAL A 14 16.95 -9.88 -5.39
CA VAL A 14 16.14 -10.21 -6.59
C VAL A 14 15.20 -9.05 -6.95
N ARG A 15 14.55 -8.41 -5.95
CA ARG A 15 13.68 -7.26 -6.20
C ARG A 15 14.43 -6.07 -6.80
N ASN A 16 15.65 -5.80 -6.37
CA ASN A 16 16.49 -4.75 -6.94
C ASN A 16 16.84 -5.04 -8.39
N MET A 17 17.27 -6.27 -8.71
CA MET A 17 17.56 -6.67 -10.10
C MET A 17 16.35 -6.49 -11.03
N ILE A 18 15.15 -6.84 -10.57
CA ILE A 18 13.89 -6.65 -11.32
C ILE A 18 13.64 -5.15 -11.57
N SER A 19 13.87 -4.31 -10.55
CA SER A 19 13.71 -2.86 -10.66
C SER A 19 14.73 -2.23 -11.62
N GLU A 20 16.00 -2.63 -11.53
CA GLU A 20 17.09 -2.17 -12.41
C GLU A 20 16.85 -2.59 -13.87
N ALA A 21 16.24 -3.75 -14.09
CA ALA A 21 15.80 -4.20 -15.40
C ALA A 21 14.59 -3.42 -15.96
N GLY A 22 14.08 -2.41 -15.24
CA GLY A 22 12.95 -1.58 -15.66
C GLY A 22 11.60 -2.30 -15.63
N MET A 23 11.52 -3.48 -15.01
CA MET A 23 10.29 -4.24 -14.92
C MET A 23 9.34 -3.59 -13.92
N LYS A 24 8.22 -3.08 -14.40
CA LYS A 24 7.16 -2.52 -13.57
C LYS A 24 6.17 -3.60 -13.19
N LYS A 25 5.89 -3.73 -11.89
CA LYS A 25 4.74 -4.52 -11.44
C LYS A 25 3.46 -3.79 -11.85
N LYS A 26 2.40 -4.56 -12.12
CA LYS A 26 1.06 -3.98 -12.13
C LYS A 26 0.78 -3.41 -10.73
N PRO A 27 0.25 -2.19 -10.61
CA PRO A 27 -0.14 -1.66 -9.32
C PRO A 27 -1.19 -2.59 -8.69
N GLY A 28 -1.11 -2.75 -7.37
CA GLY A 28 -2.19 -3.41 -6.63
C GLY A 28 -3.37 -2.47 -6.47
N SER A 29 -4.58 -3.02 -6.41
CA SER A 29 -5.78 -2.27 -6.04
C SER A 29 -6.53 -2.96 -4.90
N SER A 30 -7.34 -2.18 -4.20
CA SER A 30 -8.34 -2.64 -3.25
C SER A 30 -9.66 -1.95 -3.55
N VAL A 31 -10.77 -2.55 -3.13
CA VAL A 31 -12.11 -1.99 -3.35
C VAL A 31 -12.85 -1.93 -2.02
N ILE A 32 -13.57 -0.84 -1.78
CA ILE A 32 -14.48 -0.70 -0.65
C ILE A 32 -15.89 -0.55 -1.21
N GLU A 33 -16.82 -1.37 -0.72
CA GLU A 33 -18.23 -1.29 -1.08
C GLU A 33 -19.05 -0.80 0.11
N LEU A 34 -19.79 0.30 -0.09
CA LEU A 34 -20.67 0.89 0.91
C LEU A 34 -21.97 1.32 0.24
N ASN A 35 -23.11 0.89 0.81
CA ASN A 35 -24.44 1.23 0.31
C ASN A 35 -24.66 0.93 -1.19
N GLY A 36 -24.05 -0.15 -1.70
CA GLY A 36 -24.12 -0.54 -3.11
C GLY A 36 -23.24 0.30 -4.05
N VAL A 37 -22.39 1.17 -3.51
CA VAL A 37 -21.37 1.91 -4.27
C VAL A 37 -20.01 1.29 -3.98
N ALA A 38 -19.32 0.86 -5.03
CA ALA A 38 -17.96 0.34 -4.95
C ALA A 38 -16.97 1.39 -5.42
N GLU A 39 -15.98 1.69 -4.58
CA GLU A 39 -14.87 2.59 -4.89
C GLU A 39 -13.56 1.78 -4.95
N GLU A 40 -12.82 1.88 -6.06
CA GLU A 40 -11.53 1.25 -6.23
C GLU A 40 -10.40 2.21 -5.86
N PHE A 41 -9.45 1.71 -5.07
CA PHE A 41 -8.25 2.42 -4.64
C PHE A 41 -7.03 1.72 -5.22
N LEU A 42 -6.31 2.43 -6.08
CA LEU A 42 -5.07 1.94 -6.67
C LEU A 42 -3.88 2.37 -5.80
N ILE A 43 -2.90 1.49 -5.64
CA ILE A 43 -1.71 1.79 -4.82
C ILE A 43 -0.98 3.03 -5.35
N GLY A 44 -0.78 4.01 -4.46
CA GLY A 44 -0.10 5.26 -4.77
C GLY A 44 -0.91 6.24 -5.63
N ASP A 45 -2.20 5.96 -5.86
CA ASP A 45 -3.09 6.87 -6.57
C ASP A 45 -3.63 7.97 -5.65
N VAL A 46 -3.77 9.17 -6.21
CA VAL A 46 -4.32 10.39 -5.58
C VAL A 46 -5.38 11.05 -6.48
N CYS A 47 -5.91 10.33 -7.47
CA CYS A 47 -6.92 10.84 -8.39
C CYS A 47 -8.29 11.08 -7.73
N HIS A 48 -8.54 10.48 -6.56
CA HIS A 48 -9.80 10.69 -5.85
C HIS A 48 -9.91 12.17 -5.41
N PRO A 49 -11.04 12.87 -5.65
CA PRO A 49 -11.20 14.28 -5.28
C PRO A 49 -10.94 14.58 -3.81
N GLN A 50 -11.13 13.57 -2.94
CA GLN A 50 -10.94 13.64 -1.49
C GLN A 50 -9.66 12.96 -1.00
N ALA A 51 -8.69 12.69 -1.88
CA ALA A 51 -7.48 11.94 -1.52
C ALA A 51 -6.74 12.55 -0.31
N GLU A 52 -6.62 13.89 -0.25
CA GLU A 52 -5.98 14.59 0.87
C GLU A 52 -6.70 14.35 2.20
N GLU A 53 -8.03 14.42 2.20
CA GLU A 53 -8.86 14.22 3.40
C GLU A 53 -8.76 12.79 3.92
N ILE A 54 -8.78 11.82 3.00
CA ILE A 54 -8.61 10.40 3.32
C ILE A 54 -7.24 10.16 3.98
N VAL A 55 -6.16 10.71 3.40
CA VAL A 55 -4.80 10.57 3.95
C VAL A 55 -4.71 11.20 5.34
N ASN A 56 -5.24 12.42 5.53
CA ASN A 56 -5.25 13.10 6.82
C ASN A 56 -6.04 12.32 7.89
N MET A 57 -7.14 11.69 7.51
CA MET A 57 -7.92 10.84 8.40
C MET A 57 -7.16 9.58 8.80
N LEU A 58 -6.51 8.91 7.85
CA LEU A 58 -5.67 7.74 8.11
C LEU A 58 -4.51 8.08 9.06
N ASP A 59 -3.84 9.22 8.85
CA ASP A 59 -2.76 9.68 9.73
C ASP A 59 -3.25 9.95 11.16
N SER A 60 -4.44 10.54 11.29
CA SER A 60 -5.08 10.78 12.58
C SER A 60 -5.43 9.48 13.29
N LEU A 61 -6.01 8.52 12.57
CA LEU A 61 -6.31 7.19 13.10
C LEU A 61 -5.05 6.44 13.53
N CYS A 62 -4.00 6.46 12.72
CA CYS A 62 -2.69 5.86 13.06
C CYS A 62 -2.12 6.47 14.34
N LYS A 63 -2.22 7.79 14.52
CA LYS A 63 -1.79 8.45 15.77
C LYS A 63 -2.61 7.97 16.97
N MET A 64 -3.92 7.82 16.83
CA MET A 64 -4.78 7.31 17.91
C MET A 64 -4.43 5.87 18.29
N VAL A 65 -4.27 4.99 17.30
CA VAL A 65 -3.92 3.57 17.55
C VAL A 65 -2.55 3.43 18.20
N ASN A 66 -1.58 4.28 17.84
CA ASN A 66 -0.25 4.29 18.46
C ASN A 66 -0.22 4.96 19.85
N LEU A 67 -1.29 5.62 20.28
CA LEU A 67 -1.43 6.19 21.63
C LEU A 67 -2.03 5.20 22.65
N GLU A 68 -2.61 4.09 22.18
CA GLU A 68 -3.14 3.02 23.03
C GLU A 68 -2.19 1.81 23.17
N GLY A 69 -0.92 1.98 22.76
CA GLY A 69 0.15 0.96 22.84
C GLY A 69 1.19 1.22 23.90
#